data_AF-A0A2L1S280-F1
#
_entry.id   AF-A0A2L1S280-F1
#
_cell.length_a   1.000
_cell.length_b   1.000
_cell.length_c   1.000
_cell.angle_alpha   90.00
_cell.angle_beta   90.00
_cell.angle_gamma   90.00
#
_symmetry.space_group_name_H-M   'P 1'
#
loop_
_entity.id
_entity.type
_entity.pdbx_description
1 polymer ?
#
loop_
_entity_poly.entity_id
_entity_poly.type
_entity_poly.pdbx_seq_one_letter_code
_entity_poly.pdbx_strand_id
1 'polypeptide(L)'
;MTATLFIEWTTLISLVLLAVALLVSLVRIVIGPSLSDRVLALDLLAVVAMGFVGAIAVRTGLWLYLDIAIALALLGFLATVALARYVLLRGARQSPAQEEGR
;
A
#
# COMPACT_ATOMS: atom_id res chain seq x y z
N MET A 1 -20.78 -3.48 -28.84
CA MET A 1 -19.37 -3.74 -29.23
C MET A 1 -18.41 -2.63 -28.82
N THR A 2 -18.82 -1.35 -28.78
CA THR A 2 -17.93 -0.25 -28.36
C THR A 2 -17.63 -0.22 -26.86
N ALA A 3 -18.62 -0.51 -26.00
CA ALA A 3 -18.45 -0.48 -24.54
C ALA A 3 -17.45 -1.52 -24.01
N THR A 4 -17.43 -2.72 -24.58
CA THR A 4 -16.50 -3.80 -24.19
C THR A 4 -15.07 -3.44 -24.57
N LEU A 5 -14.86 -2.92 -25.77
CA LEU A 5 -13.54 -2.42 -26.22
C LEU A 5 -13.03 -1.31 -25.31
N PHE A 6 -13.89 -0.37 -24.91
CA PHE A 6 -13.51 0.70 -23.99
C PHE A 6 -13.02 0.16 -22.63
N ILE A 7 -13.72 -0.82 -22.05
CA ILE A 7 -13.33 -1.44 -20.78
C ILE A 7 -12.01 -2.20 -20.95
N GLU A 8 -11.82 -2.94 -22.04
CA GLU A 8 -10.59 -3.69 -22.31
C GLU A 8 -9.37 -2.76 -22.40
N TRP A 9 -9.44 -1.68 -23.18
CA TRP A 9 -8.34 -0.73 -23.31
C TRP A 9 -8.07 0.01 -22.00
N THR A 10 -9.10 0.49 -21.32
CA THR A 10 -8.95 1.22 -20.05
C THR A 10 -8.34 0.34 -18.98
N THR A 11 -8.83 -0.90 -18.82
CA THR A 11 -8.28 -1.83 -17.82
C THR A 11 -6.85 -2.27 -18.15
N LEU A 12 -6.49 -2.42 -19.43
CA LEU A 12 -5.11 -2.71 -19.83
C LEU A 12 -4.18 -1.56 -19.45
N ILE A 13 -4.55 -0.31 -19.78
CA ILE A 13 -3.79 0.89 -19.40
C ILE A 13 -3.65 0.97 -17.88
N SER A 14 -4.74 0.76 -17.13
CA SER A 14 -4.70 0.73 -15.66
C SER A 14 -3.74 -0.34 -15.13
N LEU A 15 -3.76 -1.57 -15.67
CA LEU A 15 -2.85 -2.63 -15.24
C LEU A 15 -1.39 -2.28 -15.49
N VAL A 16 -1.07 -1.68 -16.64
CA VAL A 16 0.29 -1.24 -16.95
C VAL A 16 0.74 -0.14 -15.98
N LEU A 17 -0.08 0.88 -15.76
CA LEU A 17 0.23 1.97 -14.84
C LEU A 17 0.39 1.47 -13.39
N LEU A 18 -0.50 0.58 -12.94
CA LEU A 18 -0.46 -0.01 -11.61
C LEU A 18 0.76 -0.93 -11.45
N ALA A 19 1.14 -1.69 -12.47
CA ALA A 19 2.37 -2.50 -12.46
C ALA A 19 3.62 -1.62 -12.32
N VAL A 20 3.68 -0.50 -13.07
CA VAL A 20 4.77 0.48 -12.91
C VAL A 20 4.76 1.07 -11.50
N ALA A 21 3.59 1.45 -10.98
CA ALA A 21 3.47 1.96 -9.62
C ALA A 21 3.92 0.94 -8.56
N LEU A 22 3.62 -0.36 -8.74
CA LEU A 22 4.13 -1.43 -7.85
C LEU A 22 5.66 -1.43 -7.83
N LEU A 23 6.29 -1.40 -9.01
CA LEU A 23 7.76 -1.37 -9.13
C LEU A 23 8.35 -0.11 -8.48
N VAL A 24 7.75 1.05 -8.71
CA VAL A 24 8.20 2.31 -8.10
C VAL A 24 8.08 2.26 -6.58
N SER A 25 6.97 1.75 -6.05
CA SER A 25 6.79 1.56 -4.59
C SER A 25 7.82 0.61 -4.00
N LEU A 26 8.10 -0.51 -4.67
CA LEU A 26 9.17 -1.45 -4.29
C LEU A 26 10.54 -0.76 -4.23
N VAL A 27 10.89 0.03 -5.24
CA VAL A 27 12.16 0.79 -5.26
C VAL A 27 12.21 1.80 -4.10
N ARG A 28 11.10 2.49 -3.82
CA ARG A 28 10.98 3.44 -2.71
C ARG A 28 11.18 2.79 -1.34
N ILE A 29 10.68 1.57 -1.13
CA ILE A 29 10.90 0.81 0.12
C ILE A 29 12.39 0.58 0.39
N VAL A 30 13.18 0.31 -0.67
CA VAL A 30 14.62 0.01 -0.53
C VAL A 30 15.43 1.30 -0.35
N ILE A 31 15.18 2.31 -1.18
CA ILE A 31 15.99 3.55 -1.25
C ILE A 31 15.55 4.59 -0.21
N GLY A 32 14.37 4.44 0.40
CA GLY A 32 13.79 5.41 1.35
C GLY A 32 14.78 5.81 2.47
N PRO A 33 14.99 7.11 2.71
CA PRO A 33 16.03 7.61 3.62
C PRO A 33 15.68 7.46 5.10
N SER A 34 14.39 7.46 5.45
CA SER A 34 13.90 7.32 6.82
C SER A 34 13.05 6.06 6.99
N LEU A 35 12.96 5.54 8.21
CA LEU A 35 12.08 4.40 8.51
C LEU A 35 10.62 4.72 8.18
N SER A 36 10.17 5.94 8.47
CA SER A 36 8.81 6.39 8.15
C SER A 36 8.55 6.43 6.64
N ASP A 37 9.55 6.80 5.83
CA ASP A 37 9.41 6.83 4.36
C ASP A 37 9.23 5.43 3.78
N ARG A 38 10.00 4.46 4.27
CA ARG A 38 9.90 3.05 3.82
C ARG A 38 8.56 2.43 4.19
N VAL A 39 8.04 2.80 5.36
CA VAL A 39 6.73 2.34 5.82
C VAL A 39 5.63 2.91 4.97
N LEU A 40 5.67 4.22 4.71
CA LEU A 40 4.70 4.86 3.83
C LEU A 40 4.75 4.21 2.45
N ALA A 41 5.93 3.90 1.93
CA ALA A 41 6.08 3.18 0.66
C ALA A 41 5.50 1.75 0.70
N LEU A 42 5.57 1.05 1.85
CA LEU A 42 4.97 -0.27 2.06
C LEU A 42 3.44 -0.20 2.10
N ASP A 43 2.87 0.81 2.75
CA ASP A 43 1.43 1.08 2.73
C ASP A 43 0.94 1.40 1.30
N LEU A 44 1.66 2.27 0.60
CA LEU A 44 1.38 2.57 -0.81
C LEU A 44 1.48 1.32 -1.70
N LEU A 45 2.45 0.43 -1.46
CA LEU A 45 2.55 -0.84 -2.19
C LEU A 45 1.27 -1.68 -2.00
N ALA A 46 0.75 -1.79 -0.78
CA ALA A 46 -0.48 -2.54 -0.49
C ALA A 46 -1.71 -1.92 -1.20
N VAL A 47 -1.82 -0.59 -1.19
CA VAL A 47 -2.92 0.13 -1.87
C VAL A 47 -2.85 -0.05 -3.39
N VAL A 48 -1.66 0.05 -3.98
CA VAL A 48 -1.48 -0.16 -5.43
C VAL A 48 -1.74 -1.63 -5.80
N ALA A 49 -1.30 -2.59 -4.96
CA ALA A 49 -1.58 -4.01 -5.17
C ALA A 49 -3.08 -4.31 -5.11
N MET A 50 -3.80 -3.73 -4.14
CA MET A 50 -5.26 -3.80 -4.07
C MET A 50 -5.91 -3.28 -5.36
N GLY A 51 -5.46 -2.12 -5.87
CA GLY A 51 -5.95 -1.57 -7.14
C GLY A 51 -5.66 -2.46 -8.34
N PHE A 52 -4.47 -3.06 -8.39
CA PHE A 52 -4.05 -3.99 -9.44
C PHE A 52 -4.95 -5.24 -9.49
N VAL A 53 -5.18 -5.86 -8.32
CA VAL A 53 -6.09 -7.00 -8.20
C VAL A 53 -7.54 -6.60 -8.52
N GLY A 54 -7.98 -5.41 -8.12
CA GLY A 54 -9.29 -4.87 -8.50
C GLY A 54 -9.47 -4.72 -10.01
N ALA A 55 -8.45 -4.24 -10.73
CA ALA A 55 -8.48 -4.17 -12.19
C ALA A 55 -8.54 -5.56 -12.85
N ILE A 56 -7.89 -6.58 -12.26
CA ILE A 56 -8.03 -7.98 -12.68
C ILE A 56 -9.45 -8.49 -12.46
N ALA A 57 -10.09 -8.14 -11.33
CA ALA A 57 -11.48 -8.50 -11.04
C ALA A 57 -12.42 -8.00 -12.15
N VAL A 58 -12.23 -6.75 -12.61
CA VAL A 58 -13.02 -6.17 -13.71
C VAL A 58 -12.82 -6.94 -15.03
N ARG A 59 -11.58 -7.35 -15.36
CA ARG A 59 -11.32 -8.09 -16.62
C ARG A 59 -11.80 -9.54 -16.59
N THR A 60 -11.70 -10.19 -15.44
CA THR A 60 -12.03 -11.62 -15.30
C THR A 60 -13.50 -11.85 -14.92
N GLY A 61 -14.16 -10.85 -14.34
CA GLY A 61 -15.52 -10.97 -13.81
C GLY A 61 -15.61 -11.84 -12.55
N LEU A 62 -14.48 -12.24 -11.96
CA LEU A 62 -14.43 -13.13 -10.81
C LEU A 62 -14.40 -12.33 -9.50
N TRP A 63 -15.43 -12.51 -8.68
CA TRP A 63 -15.58 -11.88 -7.36
C TRP A 63 -14.45 -12.20 -6.38
N LEU A 64 -13.81 -13.38 -6.53
CA LEU A 64 -12.68 -13.81 -5.71
C LEU A 64 -11.56 -12.75 -5.65
N TYR A 65 -11.28 -12.06 -6.75
CA TYR A 65 -10.25 -11.02 -6.77
C TYR A 65 -10.65 -9.80 -5.93
N LEU A 66 -11.94 -9.49 -5.82
CA LEU A 66 -12.42 -8.43 -4.96
C LEU A 66 -12.24 -8.79 -3.48
N ASP A 67 -12.47 -10.05 -3.10
CA ASP A 67 -12.21 -10.53 -1.74
C ASP A 67 -10.72 -10.41 -1.38
N ILE A 68 -9.83 -10.77 -2.32
CA ILE A 68 -8.38 -10.59 -2.16
C ILE A 68 -8.04 -9.10 -2.00
N ALA A 69 -8.63 -8.22 -2.81
CA ALA A 69 -8.39 -6.79 -2.73
C ALA A 69 -8.82 -6.20 -1.37
N ILE A 70 -9.98 -6.60 -0.85
CA ILE A 70 -10.47 -6.18 0.47
C ILE A 70 -9.54 -6.70 1.58
N ALA A 71 -9.11 -7.96 1.49
CA ALA A 71 -8.16 -8.52 2.46
C ALA A 71 -6.83 -7.75 2.46
N LEU A 72 -6.30 -7.38 1.29
CA LEU A 72 -5.11 -6.54 1.16
C LEU A 72 -5.32 -5.15 1.75
N ALA A 73 -6.50 -4.54 1.55
CA ALA A 73 -6.84 -3.24 2.11
C ALA A 73 -6.77 -3.25 3.65
N LEU A 74 -7.40 -4.25 4.26
CA LEU A 74 -7.44 -4.41 5.71
C LEU A 74 -6.06 -4.71 6.30
N LEU A 75 -5.30 -5.60 5.64
CA LEU A 75 -3.95 -5.96 6.07
C LEU A 75 -3.00 -4.77 5.95
N GLY A 76 -3.04 -4.03 4.84
CA GLY A 76 -2.25 -2.83 4.61
C GLY A 76 -2.52 -1.78 5.68
N PHE A 77 -3.79 -1.42 5.88
CA PHE A 77 -4.19 -0.48 6.93
C PHE A 77 -3.72 -0.90 8.33
N LEU A 78 -3.88 -2.18 8.68
CA LEU A 78 -3.45 -2.71 9.97
C LEU A 78 -1.93 -2.61 10.15
N ALA A 79 -1.14 -2.91 9.11
CA ALA A 79 0.32 -2.78 9.16
C ALA A 79 0.74 -1.34 9.45
N THR A 80 0.08 -0.37 8.83
CA THR A 80 0.37 1.07 8.99
C THR A 80 0.01 1.57 10.39
N VAL A 81 -1.14 1.16 10.92
CA VAL A 81 -1.54 1.45 12.31
C VAL A 81 -0.59 0.80 13.32
N ALA A 82 -0.24 -0.47 13.12
CA ALA A 82 0.67 -1.20 13.99
C ALA A 82 2.03 -0.51 14.07
N LEU A 83 2.54 -0.03 12.93
CA LEU A 83 3.82 0.65 12.92
C LEU A 83 3.74 2.09 13.48
N ALA A 84 2.68 2.85 13.21
CA ALA A 84 2.48 4.15 13.86
C ALA A 84 2.51 4.00 15.39
N ARG A 85 1.82 2.97 15.92
CA ARG A 85 1.83 2.65 17.35
C ARG A 85 3.23 2.26 17.85
N TYR A 86 3.96 1.47 17.09
CA TYR A 86 5.34 1.09 17.43
C TYR A 86 6.28 2.30 17.52
N VAL A 87 6.20 3.24 16.57
CA VAL A 87 7.00 4.47 16.57
C VAL A 87 6.66 5.34 17.79
N LEU A 88 5.38 5.53 18.09
CA LEU A 88 4.92 6.29 19.27
C LEU A 88 5.42 5.67 20.59
N LEU A 89 5.31 4.34 20.73
CA LEU A 89 5.75 3.62 21.93
C LEU A 89 7.28 3.65 22.12
N ARG A 90 8.06 3.63 21.03
CA ARG A 90 9.52 3.77 21.11
C ARG A 90 9.95 5.19 21.46
N GLY A 91 9.28 6.21 20.91
CA GLY A 91 9.54 7.61 21.27
C GLY A 91 9.27 7.88 22.76
N ALA A 92 8.17 7.34 23.31
CA ALA A 92 7.81 7.50 24.71
C ALA A 92 8.83 6.87 25.69
N ARG A 93 9.53 5.79 25.30
CA ARG A 93 10.55 5.13 26.14
C ARG A 93 11.88 5.88 26.22
N GLN A 94 12.12 6.87 25.37
CA GLN A 94 13.36 7.66 25.36
C GLN A 94 13.31 8.90 26.27
N SER A 95 12.15 9.23 26.86
CA SER A 95 11.97 10.39 27.75
C SER A 95 11.83 10.12 29.28
N PRO A 96 12.66 9.31 29.97
CA PRO A 96 12.66 9.30 31.44
C PRO A 96 13.82 10.02 32.15
N ALA A 97 14.73 10.78 31.47
CA ALA A 97 15.99 11.21 32.12
C ALA A 97 16.41 12.69 31.95
N GLN A 98 15.49 13.62 31.66
CA GLN A 98 15.84 15.06 31.54
C GLN A 98 15.29 15.98 32.65
N GLU A 99 14.59 15.46 33.66
CA GLU A 99 14.05 16.27 34.76
C GLU A 99 14.83 16.19 36.08
N GLU A 100 15.80 15.29 36.24
CA GLU A 100 16.50 15.07 37.53
C GLU A 100 17.83 15.84 37.64
N GLY A 101 17.85 17.09 37.18
CA GLY A 101 19.07 17.91 37.14
C GLY A 101 18.86 19.43 37.13
N ARG A 102 17.72 19.92 37.63
CA ARG A 102 17.50 21.35 37.92
C ARG A 102 17.07 21.58 39.35
#